data_AF-A0A3D5WJ06-F1
#
_entry.id   AF-A0A3D5WJ06-F1
#
_cell.length_a   1.000
_cell.length_b   1.000
_cell.length_c   1.000
_cell.angle_alpha   90.00
_cell.angle_beta   90.00
_cell.angle_gamma   90.00
#
_symmetry.space_group_name_H-M   'P 1'
#
loop_
_entity.id
_entity.type
_entity.pdbx_description
1 polymer ?
#
loop_
_entity_poly.entity_id
_entity_poly.type
_entity_poly.pdbx_seq_one_letter_code
_entity_poly.pdbx_strand_id
1 'polypeptide(L)'
;YQSENVPKYHAREVAVQRAKMLGASVLLGSATPSLEAYYHTTTGEYTRIELTERAGGASLPRVEIVDLREELAAKNFSIFSRSLTAKIQKRLERGEQTILFLNRRGFAGFVSCRKCGEVVGCPHCAVSLKPHSRAGKVTHLTCHYCGYTIPMPQTCPSCGSKYIGTFGLGTEQVEQMAASRFPGARVLRMDADTTGGKEGHDRILKQFAAGEA
;
A
#
# COMPACT_ATOMS: atom_id res chain seq x y z
N TYR A 1 -17.64 0.36 4.40
CA TYR A 1 -19.03 -0.12 4.20
C TYR A 1 -19.22 -1.61 4.49
N GLN A 2 -18.18 -2.34 4.88
CA GLN A 2 -18.31 -3.73 5.32
C GLN A 2 -18.21 -3.77 6.84
N SER A 3 -19.20 -4.37 7.50
CA SER A 3 -19.15 -4.62 8.94
C SER A 3 -18.30 -5.86 9.21
N GLU A 4 -17.26 -5.72 10.03
CA GLU A 4 -16.50 -6.86 10.56
C GLU A 4 -17.15 -7.48 11.81
N ASN A 5 -18.07 -6.75 12.44
CA ASN A 5 -18.84 -7.24 13.59
C ASN A 5 -20.03 -8.07 13.12
N VAL A 6 -20.38 -9.10 13.90
CA VAL A 6 -21.55 -9.96 13.64
C VAL A 6 -22.85 -9.22 14.02
N PRO A 7 -23.90 -9.25 13.18
CA PRO A 7 -23.94 -9.87 11.86
C PRO A 7 -23.08 -9.09 10.85
N LYS A 8 -22.25 -9.82 10.09
CA LYS A 8 -21.41 -9.22 9.05
C LYS A 8 -22.27 -8.93 7.84
N TYR A 9 -22.27 -7.69 7.38
CA TYR A 9 -23.02 -7.27 6.19
C TYR A 9 -22.25 -6.22 5.40
N HIS A 10 -22.57 -6.13 4.11
CA HIS A 10 -22.10 -5.05 3.25
C HIS A 10 -23.19 -3.98 3.13
N ALA A 11 -22.97 -2.79 3.68
CA ALA A 11 -23.99 -1.74 3.75
C ALA A 11 -24.55 -1.32 2.38
N ARG A 12 -23.73 -1.32 1.32
CA ARG A 12 -24.18 -1.15 -0.08
C ARG A 12 -25.28 -2.13 -0.46
N GLU A 13 -25.08 -3.41 -0.17
CA GLU A 13 -26.03 -4.47 -0.56
C GLU A 13 -27.31 -4.36 0.25
N VAL A 14 -27.19 -4.04 1.54
CA VAL A 14 -28.35 -3.72 2.39
C VAL A 14 -29.13 -2.53 1.83
N ALA A 15 -28.45 -1.47 1.38
CA ALA A 15 -29.10 -0.30 0.79
C ALA A 15 -29.85 -0.67 -0.50
N VAL A 16 -29.23 -1.48 -1.38
CA VAL A 16 -29.86 -1.97 -2.62
C VAL A 16 -31.11 -2.81 -2.31
N GLN A 17 -31.02 -3.75 -1.36
CA GLN A 17 -32.17 -4.57 -0.97
C GLN A 17 -33.28 -3.74 -0.32
N ARG A 18 -32.93 -2.80 0.56
CA ARG A 18 -33.90 -1.90 1.20
C ARG A 18 -34.61 -1.01 0.19
N ALA A 19 -33.89 -0.49 -0.80
CA ALA A 19 -34.50 0.30 -1.87
C ALA A 19 -35.48 -0.52 -2.71
N LYS A 20 -35.14 -1.78 -3.04
CA LYS A 20 -36.05 -2.71 -3.71
C LYS A 20 -37.35 -2.95 -2.92
N MET A 21 -37.25 -3.13 -1.59
CA MET A 21 -38.41 -3.35 -0.72
C MET A 21 -39.34 -2.13 -0.64
N LEU A 22 -38.78 -0.92 -0.75
CA LEU A 22 -39.51 0.34 -0.60
C LEU A 22 -39.86 1.02 -1.93
N GLY A 23 -39.52 0.41 -3.07
CA GLY A 23 -39.69 1.01 -4.39
C GLY A 23 -38.85 2.28 -4.60
N ALA A 24 -37.69 2.39 -3.93
CA ALA A 24 -36.78 3.52 -4.02
C ALA A 24 -35.59 3.24 -4.95
N SER A 25 -34.81 4.27 -5.26
CA SER A 25 -33.56 4.16 -6.04
C SER A 25 -32.33 4.34 -5.15
N VAL A 26 -31.22 3.69 -5.52
CA VAL A 26 -29.90 3.87 -4.87
C VAL A 26 -28.92 4.48 -5.85
N LEU A 27 -28.24 5.55 -5.43
CA LEU A 27 -27.15 6.15 -6.18
C LEU A 27 -25.81 5.78 -5.52
N LEU A 28 -24.95 5.08 -6.27
CA LEU A 28 -23.60 4.70 -5.82
C LEU A 28 -22.56 5.61 -6.48
N GLY A 29 -22.14 6.67 -5.78
CA GLY A 29 -21.09 7.56 -6.26
C GLY A 29 -19.69 7.03 -5.94
N SER A 30 -18.82 6.90 -6.95
CA SER A 30 -17.40 6.60 -6.76
C SER A 30 -16.55 7.07 -7.92
N ALA A 31 -15.35 7.59 -7.63
CA ALA A 31 -14.31 7.83 -8.63
C ALA A 31 -13.53 6.55 -9.00
N THR A 32 -13.58 5.55 -8.14
CA THR A 32 -12.93 4.23 -8.30
C THR A 32 -13.93 3.16 -7.84
N PRO A 33 -14.91 2.76 -8.68
CA PRO A 33 -15.95 1.83 -8.28
C PRO A 33 -15.33 0.49 -7.82
N SER A 34 -15.99 -0.19 -6.87
CA SER A 34 -15.58 -1.55 -6.51
C SER A 34 -15.78 -2.49 -7.71
N LEU A 35 -15.03 -3.59 -7.76
CA LEU A 35 -15.12 -4.53 -8.89
C LEU A 35 -16.52 -5.11 -9.04
N GLU A 36 -17.21 -5.40 -7.93
CA GLU A 36 -18.57 -5.95 -7.95
C GLU A 36 -19.57 -4.90 -8.48
N ALA A 37 -19.47 -3.65 -8.01
CA ALA A 37 -20.33 -2.57 -8.49
C ALA A 37 -20.09 -2.29 -9.98
N TYR A 38 -18.83 -2.31 -10.42
CA TYR A 38 -18.48 -2.17 -11.82
C TYR A 38 -19.02 -3.34 -12.65
N TYR A 39 -18.88 -4.57 -12.17
CA TYR A 39 -19.41 -5.76 -12.82
C TYR A 39 -20.94 -5.67 -13.02
N HIS A 40 -21.70 -5.25 -12.01
CA HIS A 40 -23.13 -5.06 -12.14
C HIS A 40 -23.51 -3.97 -13.18
N THR A 41 -22.64 -2.99 -13.44
CA THR A 41 -22.85 -2.07 -14.58
C THR A 41 -22.63 -2.74 -15.93
N THR A 42 -21.70 -3.71 -16.00
CA THR A 42 -21.43 -4.45 -17.24
C THR A 42 -22.49 -5.51 -17.55
N THR A 43 -23.15 -6.07 -16.54
CA THR A 43 -24.27 -7.02 -16.71
C THR A 43 -25.62 -6.34 -16.92
N GLY A 44 -25.70 -5.01 -16.81
CA GLY A 44 -26.93 -4.24 -16.94
C GLY A 44 -27.81 -4.22 -15.70
N GLU A 45 -27.37 -4.82 -14.59
CA GLU A 45 -28.08 -4.76 -13.31
C GLU A 45 -28.07 -3.35 -12.72
N TYR A 46 -26.95 -2.62 -12.89
CA TYR A 46 -26.82 -1.22 -12.50
C TYR A 46 -26.70 -0.32 -13.73
N THR A 47 -27.35 0.84 -13.68
CA THR A 47 -27.14 1.88 -14.70
C THR A 47 -25.89 2.69 -14.37
N ARG A 48 -24.95 2.78 -15.32
CA ARG A 48 -23.75 3.61 -15.19
C ARG A 48 -24.05 5.04 -15.65
N ILE A 49 -23.73 6.00 -14.78
CA ILE A 49 -23.73 7.44 -15.09
C ILE A 49 -22.30 7.94 -14.86
N GLU A 50 -21.69 8.52 -15.88
CA GLU A 50 -20.28 8.92 -15.85
C GLU A 50 -20.14 10.44 -15.98
N LEU A 51 -19.30 11.01 -15.10
CA LEU A 51 -18.86 12.39 -15.17
C LEU A 51 -17.41 12.38 -15.69
N THR A 52 -17.20 12.87 -16.90
CA THR A 52 -15.89 12.82 -17.59
C THR A 52 -14.99 14.00 -17.25
N GLU A 53 -15.54 15.05 -16.65
CA GLU A 53 -14.81 16.25 -16.26
C GLU A 53 -14.48 16.26 -14.77
N ARG A 54 -13.27 16.73 -14.44
CA ARG A 54 -12.83 16.87 -13.05
C ARG A 54 -13.40 18.15 -12.44
N ALA A 55 -13.85 18.05 -11.20
CA ALA A 55 -14.30 19.21 -10.44
C ALA A 55 -13.24 20.31 -10.44
N GLY A 56 -13.66 21.55 -10.72
CA GLY A 56 -12.79 22.73 -10.73
C GLY A 56 -11.70 22.73 -11.80
N GLY A 57 -11.82 21.92 -12.86
CA GLY A 57 -10.81 21.87 -13.93
C GLY A 57 -9.46 21.26 -13.49
N ALA A 58 -9.46 20.51 -12.39
CA ALA A 58 -8.23 19.91 -11.86
C ALA A 58 -7.56 18.99 -12.89
N SER A 59 -6.23 19.04 -12.98
CA SER A 59 -5.43 18.15 -13.81
C SER A 59 -4.79 17.03 -13.00
N LEU A 60 -4.46 15.92 -13.67
CA LEU A 60 -3.72 14.83 -13.03
C LEU A 60 -2.30 15.30 -12.65
N PRO A 61 -1.77 14.86 -11.50
CA PRO A 61 -0.39 15.16 -11.14
C PRO A 61 0.58 14.48 -12.11
N ARG A 62 1.78 15.07 -12.27
CA ARG A 62 2.87 14.39 -12.96
C ARG A 62 3.34 13.20 -12.14
N VAL A 63 3.38 12.02 -12.76
CA VAL A 63 3.84 10.78 -12.14
C VAL A 63 5.21 10.43 -12.71
N GLU A 64 6.11 10.02 -11.82
CA GLU A 64 7.43 9.49 -12.17
C GLU A 64 7.56 8.10 -11.54
N ILE A 65 7.95 7.12 -12.35
CA ILE A 65 8.26 5.77 -11.90
C ILE A 65 9.78 5.68 -11.78
N VAL A 66 10.27 5.31 -10.60
CA VAL A 66 11.71 5.13 -10.35
C VAL A 66 12.01 3.66 -10.18
N ASP A 67 12.96 3.14 -10.96
CA ASP A 67 13.43 1.77 -10.82
C ASP A 67 14.49 1.67 -9.72
N LEU A 68 14.16 1.00 -8.61
CA LEU A 68 15.09 0.81 -7.50
C LEU A 68 16.25 -0.13 -7.84
N ARG A 69 16.19 -0.89 -8.95
CA ARG A 69 17.32 -1.69 -9.44
C ARG A 69 18.45 -0.79 -9.96
N GLU A 70 18.10 0.33 -10.60
CA GLU A 70 19.08 1.31 -11.06
C GLU A 70 19.72 2.04 -9.87
N GLU A 71 18.94 2.33 -8.84
CA GLU A 71 19.46 2.88 -7.58
C GLU A 71 20.46 1.91 -6.94
N LEU A 72 20.15 0.61 -6.90
CA LEU A 72 21.09 -0.41 -6.42
C LEU A 72 22.37 -0.45 -7.27
N ALA A 73 22.25 -0.41 -8.60
CA ALA A 73 23.41 -0.37 -9.51
C ALA A 73 24.28 0.88 -9.26
N ALA A 74 23.65 2.01 -8.93
CA ALA A 74 24.30 3.24 -8.50
C ALA A 74 24.76 3.24 -7.02
N LYS A 75 24.76 2.08 -6.35
CA LYS A 75 25.15 1.88 -4.94
C LYS A 75 24.26 2.62 -3.93
N ASN A 76 23.02 2.97 -4.29
CA ASN A 76 22.00 3.40 -3.34
C ASN A 76 21.19 2.19 -2.85
N PHE A 77 21.41 1.81 -1.59
CA PHE A 77 20.73 0.66 -0.96
C PHE A 77 19.45 1.05 -0.20
N SER A 78 19.12 2.34 -0.15
CA SER A 78 17.94 2.87 0.52
C SER A 78 16.67 2.62 -0.30
N ILE A 79 15.53 2.59 0.38
CA ILE A 79 14.21 2.66 -0.27
C ILE A 79 13.88 4.06 -0.78
N PHE A 80 14.58 5.08 -0.28
CA PHE A 80 14.50 6.42 -0.82
C PHE A 80 15.45 6.53 -2.02
N SER A 81 14.85 6.59 -3.21
CA SER A 81 15.61 6.92 -4.41
C SER A 81 16.20 8.33 -4.31
N ARG A 82 17.25 8.59 -5.10
CA ARG A 82 17.84 9.93 -5.23
C ARG A 82 16.81 10.96 -5.68
N SER A 83 15.97 10.62 -6.67
CA SER A 83 14.89 11.49 -7.16
C SER A 83 13.87 11.82 -6.06
N LEU A 84 13.41 10.80 -5.32
CA LEU A 84 12.48 11.00 -4.21
C LEU A 84 13.10 11.87 -3.11
N THR A 85 14.34 11.58 -2.72
CA THR A 85 15.06 12.34 -1.69
C THR A 85 15.18 13.82 -2.08
N ALA A 86 15.62 14.11 -3.31
CA ALA A 86 15.77 15.48 -3.80
C ALA A 86 14.44 16.23 -3.84
N LYS A 87 13.36 15.56 -4.24
CA LYS A 87 12.03 16.18 -4.28
C LYS A 87 11.49 16.49 -2.89
N ILE A 88 11.65 15.57 -1.93
CA ILE A 88 11.25 15.80 -0.54
C ILE A 88 12.03 16.99 0.02
N GLN A 89 13.35 17.00 -0.15
CA GLN A 89 14.21 18.08 0.32
C GLN A 89 13.75 19.45 -0.24
N LYS A 90 13.48 19.54 -1.54
CA LYS A 90 12.98 20.76 -2.18
C LYS A 90 11.60 21.21 -1.67
N ARG A 91 10.72 20.27 -1.29
CA ARG A 91 9.43 20.59 -0.65
C ARG A 91 9.65 21.17 0.73
N LEU A 92 10.50 20.53 1.54
CA LEU A 92 10.83 21.00 2.89
C LEU A 92 11.46 22.40 2.89
N GLU A 93 12.36 22.69 1.95
CA GLU A 93 12.97 24.02 1.77
C GLU A 93 11.94 25.12 1.44
N ARG A 94 10.79 24.74 0.88
CA ARG A 94 9.68 25.64 0.57
C ARG A 94 8.63 25.73 1.67
N GLY A 95 8.83 25.05 2.80
CA GLY A 95 7.83 24.92 3.86
C GLY A 95 6.62 24.08 3.44
N GLU A 96 6.76 23.20 2.46
CA GLU A 96 5.70 22.34 1.96
C GLU A 96 5.80 20.93 2.59
N GLN A 97 4.65 20.26 2.70
CA GLN A 97 4.56 18.93 3.30
C GLN A 97 4.61 17.81 2.25
N THR A 98 5.07 16.63 2.65
CA THR A 98 5.11 15.43 1.81
C THR A 98 4.38 14.28 2.50
N ILE A 99 3.50 13.59 1.77
CA ILE A 99 2.89 12.33 2.22
C ILE A 99 3.65 11.16 1.60
N LEU A 100 4.19 10.29 2.45
CA LEU A 100 4.77 9.01 2.03
C LEU A 100 3.74 7.90 2.24
N PHE A 101 3.22 7.37 1.14
CA PHE A 101 2.22 6.30 1.20
C PHE A 101 2.90 4.93 1.16
N LEU A 102 2.63 4.10 2.17
CA LEU A 102 3.05 2.70 2.22
C LEU A 102 1.85 1.78 2.19
N ASN A 103 1.83 0.89 1.19
CA ASN A 103 0.83 -0.17 1.11
C ASN A 103 1.08 -1.20 2.21
N ARG A 104 0.42 -1.06 3.37
CA ARG A 104 0.35 -2.12 4.39
C ARG A 104 -1.01 -2.83 4.29
N ARG A 105 -1.09 -3.91 3.51
CA ARG A 105 -2.10 -4.96 3.72
C ARG A 105 -1.37 -6.26 4.06
N GLY A 106 -1.19 -6.47 5.37
CA GLY A 106 -0.70 -7.72 5.96
C GLY A 106 0.79 -7.76 6.30
N PHE A 107 1.12 -8.38 7.43
CA PHE A 107 2.49 -8.71 7.89
C PHE A 107 3.26 -9.69 6.99
N ALA A 108 2.61 -10.20 5.95
CA ALA A 108 3.16 -11.25 5.13
C ALA A 108 4.04 -10.64 4.04
N GLY A 109 5.26 -10.24 4.43
CA GLY A 109 6.33 -9.89 3.50
C GLY A 109 6.51 -11.00 2.45
N PHE A 110 7.22 -10.70 1.37
CA PHE A 110 7.64 -11.70 0.41
C PHE A 110 9.15 -11.60 0.24
N VAL A 111 9.79 -12.63 -0.30
CA VAL A 111 11.21 -12.57 -0.62
C VAL A 111 11.36 -12.28 -2.10
N SER A 112 12.15 -11.27 -2.43
CA SER A 112 12.53 -10.98 -3.81
C SER A 112 13.97 -10.50 -3.94
N CYS A 113 14.49 -10.56 -5.16
CA CYS A 113 15.83 -10.11 -5.49
C CYS A 113 15.82 -8.63 -5.87
N ARG A 114 16.61 -7.80 -5.17
CA ARG A 114 16.80 -6.37 -5.49
C ARG A 114 17.54 -6.14 -6.82
N LYS A 115 18.24 -7.15 -7.35
CA LYS A 115 19.01 -7.02 -8.61
C LYS A 115 18.12 -7.26 -9.84
N CYS A 116 17.42 -8.39 -9.90
CA CYS A 116 16.62 -8.76 -11.08
C CYS A 116 15.11 -8.56 -10.90
N GLY A 117 14.61 -8.41 -9.66
CA GLY A 117 13.18 -8.31 -9.36
C GLY A 117 12.48 -9.65 -9.11
N GLU A 118 13.18 -10.78 -9.28
CA GLU A 118 12.61 -12.13 -9.09
C GLU A 118 11.97 -12.29 -7.70
N VAL A 119 10.73 -12.77 -7.64
CA VAL A 119 10.01 -13.08 -6.41
C VAL A 119 10.05 -14.58 -6.17
N VAL A 120 10.35 -15.01 -4.94
CA VAL A 120 10.38 -16.43 -4.61
C VAL A 120 8.95 -16.98 -4.49
N GLY A 121 8.50 -17.65 -5.55
CA GLY A 121 7.14 -18.18 -5.71
C GLY A 121 7.00 -19.66 -5.33
N CYS A 122 5.75 -20.07 -5.08
CA CYS A 122 5.35 -21.46 -4.95
C CYS A 122 5.22 -22.10 -6.35
N PRO A 123 5.86 -23.24 -6.62
CA PRO A 123 5.77 -23.91 -7.92
C PRO A 123 4.38 -24.53 -8.18
N HIS A 124 3.53 -24.63 -7.16
CA HIS A 124 2.22 -25.29 -7.25
C HIS A 124 1.04 -24.33 -7.31
N CYS A 125 1.19 -23.09 -6.80
CA CYS A 125 0.05 -22.21 -6.53
C CYS A 125 0.14 -20.83 -7.20
N ALA A 126 1.20 -20.55 -7.95
CA ALA A 126 1.42 -19.24 -8.59
C ALA A 126 1.32 -18.04 -7.61
N VAL A 127 1.69 -18.25 -6.35
CA VAL A 127 1.72 -17.23 -5.30
C VAL A 127 3.13 -17.07 -4.73
N SER A 128 3.44 -15.91 -4.15
CA SER A 128 4.68 -15.70 -3.40
C SER A 128 4.73 -16.54 -2.13
N LEU A 129 5.87 -17.16 -1.83
CA LEU A 129 6.10 -17.78 -0.52
C LEU A 129 6.24 -16.71 0.57
N LYS A 130 5.72 -17.01 1.77
CA LYS A 130 5.76 -16.10 2.91
C LYS A 130 6.94 -16.42 3.82
N PRO A 131 7.72 -15.42 4.26
CA PRO A 131 8.87 -15.60 5.12
C PRO A 131 8.43 -15.89 6.56
N HIS A 132 9.04 -16.90 7.16
CA HIS A 132 8.86 -17.27 8.56
C HIS A 132 10.14 -17.04 9.33
N SER A 133 10.04 -16.23 10.39
CA SER A 133 11.20 -15.79 11.17
C SER A 133 11.29 -16.50 12.51
N ARG A 134 12.51 -16.85 12.92
CA ARG A 134 12.84 -17.34 14.26
C ARG A 134 13.95 -16.47 14.83
N ALA A 135 13.75 -15.91 16.02
CA ALA A 135 14.68 -14.97 16.66
C ALA A 135 15.11 -13.80 15.73
N GLY A 136 14.15 -13.23 14.99
CA GLY A 136 14.38 -12.10 14.08
C GLY A 136 15.06 -12.42 12.75
N LYS A 137 15.40 -13.69 12.47
CA LYS A 137 15.96 -14.13 11.18
C LYS A 137 14.96 -14.98 10.40
N VAL A 138 14.81 -14.70 9.12
CA VAL A 138 14.01 -15.53 8.20
C VAL A 138 14.71 -16.87 8.01
N THR A 139 14.03 -17.94 8.37
CA THR A 139 14.59 -19.31 8.34
C THR A 139 14.12 -20.08 7.12
N HIS A 140 12.83 -19.98 6.82
CA HIS A 140 12.18 -20.69 5.73
C HIS A 140 11.05 -19.85 5.14
N LEU A 141 10.63 -20.23 3.94
CA LEU A 141 9.52 -19.64 3.22
C LEU A 141 8.43 -20.70 3.03
N THR A 142 7.17 -20.34 3.29
CA THR A 142 6.05 -21.27 3.23
C THR A 142 4.90 -20.73 2.37
N CYS A 143 4.32 -21.62 1.58
CA CYS A 143 3.05 -21.39 0.90
C CYS A 143 1.90 -21.66 1.88
N HIS A 144 1.08 -20.64 2.16
CA HIS A 144 -0.09 -20.80 3.04
C HIS A 144 -1.29 -21.49 2.38
N TYR A 145 -1.24 -21.76 1.07
CA TYR A 145 -2.29 -22.48 0.36
C TYR A 145 -2.06 -23.98 0.32
N CYS A 146 -0.82 -24.42 0.04
CA CYS A 146 -0.50 -25.85 -0.12
C CYS A 146 0.53 -26.38 0.88
N GLY A 147 1.07 -25.55 1.78
CA GLY A 147 2.07 -25.96 2.78
C GLY A 147 3.50 -26.13 2.25
N TYR A 148 3.73 -25.99 0.94
CA TYR A 148 5.07 -26.08 0.34
C TYR A 148 6.06 -25.16 1.05
N THR A 149 7.19 -25.70 1.48
CA THR A 149 8.18 -24.99 2.30
C THR A 149 9.58 -25.20 1.74
N ILE A 150 10.37 -24.12 1.71
CA ILE A 150 11.80 -24.14 1.35
C ILE A 150 12.62 -23.34 2.36
N PRO A 151 13.92 -23.66 2.56
CA PRO A 151 14.81 -22.80 3.33
C PRO A 151 14.98 -21.43 2.65
N MET A 152 15.34 -20.41 3.43
CA MET A 152 15.66 -19.08 2.88
C MET A 152 16.90 -19.18 1.95
N PRO A 153 16.75 -18.88 0.64
CA PRO A 153 17.87 -18.97 -0.30
C PRO A 153 18.94 -17.92 0.03
N GLN A 154 20.21 -18.34 -0.04
CA GLN A 154 21.35 -17.44 0.21
C GLN A 154 21.71 -16.57 -1.01
N THR A 155 21.31 -17.00 -2.21
CA THR A 155 21.46 -16.25 -3.46
C THR A 155 20.19 -16.36 -4.29
N CYS A 156 19.96 -15.38 -5.17
CA CYS A 156 18.82 -15.39 -6.07
C CYS A 156 18.91 -16.58 -7.04
N PRO A 157 17.87 -17.43 -7.13
CA PRO A 157 17.88 -18.58 -8.04
C PRO A 157 17.87 -18.19 -9.52
N SER A 158 17.40 -16.97 -9.84
CA SER A 158 17.30 -16.46 -11.21
C SER A 158 18.60 -15.79 -11.70
N CYS A 159 19.31 -15.04 -10.85
CA CYS A 159 20.49 -14.25 -11.28
C CYS A 159 21.76 -14.41 -10.42
N GLY A 160 21.76 -15.29 -9.42
CA GLY A 160 22.91 -15.54 -8.53
C GLY A 160 23.26 -14.40 -7.56
N SER A 161 22.49 -13.30 -7.55
CA SER A 161 22.73 -12.15 -6.68
C SER A 161 22.58 -12.49 -5.20
N LYS A 162 23.47 -11.94 -4.36
CA LYS A 162 23.35 -11.97 -2.89
C LYS A 162 22.30 -11.00 -2.35
N TYR A 163 21.79 -10.08 -3.17
CA TYR A 163 20.78 -9.09 -2.79
C TYR A 163 19.36 -9.67 -2.86
N ILE A 164 19.15 -10.83 -2.24
CA ILE A 164 17.84 -11.45 -2.03
C ILE A 164 17.43 -11.28 -0.57
N GLY A 165 16.20 -10.88 -0.33
CA GLY A 165 15.76 -10.58 1.04
C GLY A 165 14.27 -10.32 1.11
N THR A 166 13.80 -10.08 2.33
CA THR A 166 12.42 -9.71 2.57
C THR A 166 12.11 -8.31 2.05
N PHE A 167 10.96 -8.19 1.43
CA PHE A 167 10.34 -6.95 1.00
C PHE A 167 9.04 -6.73 1.77
N GLY A 168 8.83 -5.46 2.13
CA GLY A 168 7.79 -5.03 3.06
C GLY A 168 8.42 -4.35 4.26
N LEU A 169 8.81 -3.07 4.10
CA LEU A 169 9.18 -2.25 5.23
C LEU A 169 7.92 -1.87 6.01
N GLY A 170 8.01 -1.93 7.34
CA GLY A 170 6.97 -1.39 8.21
C GLY A 170 6.93 0.13 8.15
N THR A 171 5.77 0.72 8.44
CA THR A 171 5.60 2.18 8.57
C THR A 171 6.54 2.77 9.61
N GLU A 172 6.80 2.07 10.71
CA GLU A 172 7.78 2.44 11.74
C GLU A 172 9.23 2.49 11.23
N GLN A 173 9.64 1.51 10.41
CA GLN A 173 10.98 1.52 9.82
C GLN A 173 11.16 2.69 8.86
N VAL A 174 10.11 3.00 8.07
CA VAL A 174 10.14 4.16 7.16
C VAL A 174 10.16 5.48 7.94
N GLU A 175 9.42 5.59 9.04
CA GLU A 175 9.46 6.75 9.94
C GLU A 175 10.88 7.00 10.46
N GLN A 176 11.55 5.97 11.00
CA GLN A 176 12.92 6.08 11.48
C GLN A 176 13.91 6.47 10.36
N MET A 177 13.77 5.85 9.18
CA MET A 177 14.60 6.18 8.01
C MET A 177 14.36 7.62 7.53
N ALA A 178 13.11 8.10 7.55
CA ALA A 178 12.76 9.46 7.15
C ALA A 178 13.33 10.48 8.15
N ALA A 179 13.15 10.27 9.45
CA ALA A 179 13.70 11.12 10.49
C ALA A 179 15.24 11.21 10.43
N SER A 180 15.92 10.08 10.16
CA SER A 180 17.37 10.06 9.99
C SER A 180 17.81 10.78 8.71
N ARG A 181 17.06 10.68 7.62
CA ARG A 181 17.40 11.29 6.33
C ARG A 181 17.13 12.79 6.29
N PHE A 182 16.10 13.26 6.99
CA PHE A 182 15.64 14.65 7.01
C PHE A 182 15.59 15.16 8.45
N PRO A 183 16.74 15.40 9.11
CA PRO A 183 16.80 15.70 10.55
C PRO A 183 16.10 17.01 10.97
N GLY A 184 15.76 17.89 10.03
CA GLY A 184 14.98 19.10 10.28
C GLY A 184 13.47 18.98 10.01
N ALA A 185 13.02 17.83 9.49
CA ALA A 185 11.61 17.59 9.23
C ALA A 185 10.94 16.98 10.46
N ARG A 186 9.71 17.41 10.75
CA ARG A 186 8.82 16.63 11.61
C ARG A 186 8.28 15.46 10.79
N VAL A 187 8.00 14.35 11.45
CA VAL A 187 7.50 13.14 10.79
C VAL A 187 6.29 12.67 11.59
N LEU A 188 5.13 12.59 10.92
CA LEU A 188 3.91 12.04 11.48
C LEU A 188 3.64 10.67 10.85
N ARG A 189 3.31 9.68 11.67
CA ARG A 189 2.92 8.33 11.22
C ARG A 189 1.43 8.10 11.43
N MET A 190 0.72 7.78 10.34
CA MET A 190 -0.70 7.43 10.36
C MET A 190 -0.89 5.98 9.89
N ASP A 191 -1.02 5.04 10.83
CA ASP A 191 -1.33 3.64 10.58
C ASP A 191 -2.31 3.10 11.65
N ALA A 192 -2.78 1.86 11.50
CA ALA A 192 -3.74 1.26 12.44
C ALA A 192 -3.23 1.18 13.89
N ASP A 193 -1.91 1.18 14.10
CA ASP A 193 -1.30 1.12 15.42
C ASP A 193 -1.24 2.53 16.05
N THR A 194 -1.08 3.60 15.25
CA THR A 194 -1.02 4.99 15.73
C THR A 194 -2.37 5.71 15.79
N THR A 195 -3.42 5.15 15.18
CA THR A 195 -4.74 5.79 15.09
C THR A 195 -5.81 5.17 15.99
N GLY A 196 -5.41 4.36 16.97
CA GLY A 196 -6.32 3.76 17.94
C GLY A 196 -7.18 4.79 18.71
N GLY A 197 -8.48 4.49 18.86
CA GLY A 197 -9.45 5.36 19.53
C GLY A 197 -10.31 6.20 18.58
N LYS A 198 -11.35 6.86 19.12
CA LYS A 198 -12.37 7.57 18.32
C LYS A 198 -11.82 8.78 17.53
N GLU A 199 -10.69 9.35 17.95
CA GLU A 199 -10.13 10.60 17.41
C GLU A 199 -8.69 10.49 16.90
N GLY A 200 -8.11 9.28 16.86
CA GLY A 200 -6.69 9.09 16.52
C GLY A 200 -6.35 9.55 15.10
N HIS A 201 -7.22 9.25 14.13
CA HIS A 201 -7.09 9.72 12.75
C HIS A 201 -7.24 11.25 12.64
N ASP A 202 -8.28 11.81 13.26
CA ASP A 202 -8.60 13.24 13.15
C ASP A 202 -7.49 14.13 13.71
N ARG A 203 -6.84 13.71 14.80
CA ARG A 203 -5.72 14.45 15.39
C ARG A 203 -4.57 14.62 14.40
N ILE A 204 -4.15 13.53 13.76
CA ILE A 204 -3.02 13.55 12.81
C ILE A 204 -3.38 14.37 11.57
N LEU A 205 -4.61 14.22 11.07
CA LEU A 205 -5.08 15.00 9.92
C LEU A 205 -5.18 16.49 10.23
N LYS A 206 -5.59 16.87 11.45
CA LYS A 206 -5.60 18.28 11.90
C LYS A 206 -4.20 18.86 11.98
N GLN A 207 -3.25 18.13 12.57
CA GLN A 207 -1.84 18.56 12.61
C GLN A 207 -1.25 18.73 11.20
N PHE A 208 -1.52 17.77 10.31
CA PHE A 208 -1.11 17.88 8.92
C PHE A 208 -1.74 19.11 8.24
N ALA A 209 -3.04 19.32 8.39
CA ALA A 209 -3.74 20.48 7.82
C ALA A 209 -3.25 21.84 8.38
N ALA A 210 -2.78 21.87 9.63
CA ALA A 210 -2.21 23.05 10.28
C ALA A 210 -0.75 23.34 9.88
N GLY A 211 -0.11 22.51 9.05
CA GLY A 211 1.31 22.66 8.71
C GLY A 211 2.24 22.26 9.86
N GLU A 212 1.76 21.45 10.81
CA GLU A 212 2.50 21.00 11.99
C GLU A 212 3.21 19.65 11.78
N ALA A 213 3.11 19.10 10.57
CA ALA A 213 3.88 17.94 10.14
C ALA A 213 5.30 18.31 9.70
#